data_AF-A0A953QAI5-F1
#
_entry.id   AF-A0A953QAI5-F1
#
_cell.length_a   1.000
_cell.length_b   1.000
_cell.length_c   1.000
_cell.angle_alpha   90.00
_cell.angle_beta   90.00
_cell.angle_gamma   90.00
#
_symmetry.space_group_name_H-M   'P 1'
#
loop_
_entity.id
_entity.type
_entity.pdbx_description
1 polymer ?
#
loop_
_entity_poly.entity_id
_entity_poly.type
_entity_poly.pdbx_seq_one_letter_code
_entity_poly.pdbx_strand_id
1 'polypeptide(L)'
;MQTLRLILTVALLSALSAGASDNGVAGLSSLPVAAQANISAALGRDSSEYYARPVSGGFEASSPGLAARFTSSGVEVSSGSAHWGLALRGYGYGNALWGVNAVAPQATKNRVEYRHGTMIEWYMNGPMGLEQGFTISQQPGKANGQPLTIALETSGDLAATAGDSGTRGMSMRPACARSSTADFPCEHPHASEGTARSGRRHRSRPPLER
;
A
#
# COMPACT_ATOMS: atom_id res chain seq x y z
N MET A 1 -26.37 7.19 -3.50
CA MET A 1 -25.26 6.28 -3.84
C MET A 1 -23.99 6.87 -3.27
N GLN A 2 -23.45 6.30 -2.19
CA GLN A 2 -22.31 6.86 -1.46
C GLN A 2 -21.04 6.14 -1.93
N THR A 3 -20.26 6.76 -2.82
CA THR A 3 -18.96 6.24 -3.25
C THR A 3 -17.97 6.35 -2.11
N LEU A 4 -17.62 5.24 -1.47
CA LEU A 4 -16.51 5.20 -0.52
C LEU A 4 -15.21 5.15 -1.32
N ARG A 5 -14.47 6.27 -1.32
CA ARG A 5 -13.15 6.41 -1.94
C ARG A 5 -12.10 6.20 -0.86
N LEU A 6 -11.36 5.10 -0.93
CA LEU A 6 -10.15 4.90 -0.14
C LEU A 6 -8.96 5.24 -1.04
N ILE A 7 -8.23 6.30 -0.69
CA ILE A 7 -7.01 6.74 -1.37
C ILE A 7 -5.84 6.23 -0.54
N LEU A 8 -5.01 5.36 -1.11
CA LEU A 8 -3.80 4.85 -0.49
C LEU A 8 -2.61 5.45 -1.25
N THR A 9 -1.91 6.39 -0.62
CA THR A 9 -0.75 7.04 -1.24
C THR A 9 0.49 6.21 -0.93
N VAL A 10 1.16 5.69 -1.95
CA VAL A 10 2.48 5.06 -1.82
C VAL A 10 3.50 6.10 -2.27
N ALA A 11 4.04 6.86 -1.33
CA ALA A 11 5.14 7.79 -1.59
C ALA A 11 6.46 7.09 -1.23
N LEU A 12 7.29 6.79 -2.23
CA LEU A 12 8.66 6.33 -2.01
C LEU A 12 9.57 7.56 -2.04
N LEU A 13 10.02 8.02 -0.87
CA LEU A 13 10.88 9.19 -0.75
C LEU A 13 12.33 8.81 -1.11
N SER A 14 12.78 9.16 -2.31
CA SER A 14 14.19 9.06 -2.71
C SER A 14 14.86 10.41 -2.54
N ALA A 15 15.79 10.54 -1.59
CA ALA A 15 16.54 11.76 -1.37
C ALA A 15 17.80 11.79 -2.24
N LEU A 16 17.76 12.46 -3.40
CA LEU A 16 18.96 12.99 -4.07
C LEU A 16 18.63 14.29 -4.84
N SER A 17 19.34 15.36 -4.49
CA SER A 17 19.22 16.70 -5.07
C SER A 17 20.01 16.85 -6.36
N ALA A 18 19.41 17.49 -7.39
CA ALA A 18 20.03 18.55 -8.20
C ALA A 18 19.07 19.09 -9.28
N GLY A 19 18.44 20.24 -8.99
CA GLY A 19 18.25 21.41 -9.85
C GLY A 19 17.82 21.26 -11.32
N ALA A 20 16.51 21.36 -11.55
CA ALA A 20 15.91 22.13 -12.66
C ALA A 20 14.41 22.38 -12.37
N SER A 21 14.01 23.65 -12.26
CA SER A 21 12.62 24.14 -12.07
C SER A 21 11.85 23.56 -10.87
N ASP A 22 12.43 23.69 -9.68
CA ASP A 22 12.01 23.01 -8.44
C ASP A 22 10.85 23.70 -7.68
N ASN A 23 10.37 24.86 -8.12
CA ASN A 23 9.37 25.62 -7.34
C ASN A 23 7.98 24.96 -7.29
N GLY A 24 7.61 24.15 -8.30
CA GLY A 24 6.31 23.48 -8.33
C GLY A 24 6.25 22.26 -7.41
N VAL A 25 7.28 21.41 -7.45
CA VAL A 25 7.37 20.15 -6.67
C VAL A 25 7.66 20.45 -5.19
N ALA A 26 8.51 21.42 -4.90
CA ALA A 26 8.73 21.91 -3.54
C ALA A 26 7.45 22.52 -2.94
N GLY A 27 6.68 23.27 -3.74
CA GLY A 27 5.38 23.81 -3.33
C GLY A 27 4.34 22.72 -3.06
N LEU A 28 4.28 21.69 -3.90
CA LEU A 28 3.41 20.53 -3.72
C LEU A 28 3.71 19.81 -2.40
N SER A 29 4.97 19.55 -2.10
CA SER A 29 5.40 18.79 -0.92
C SER A 29 5.00 19.44 0.41
N SER A 30 4.70 20.75 0.41
CA SER A 30 4.22 21.50 1.59
C SER A 30 2.72 21.33 1.90
N LEU A 31 1.96 20.78 0.96
CA LEU A 31 0.51 20.59 1.09
C LEU A 31 0.18 19.31 1.87
N PRO A 32 -1.04 19.19 2.43
CA PRO A 32 -1.51 17.90 2.96
C PRO A 32 -1.47 16.81 1.89
N VAL A 33 -1.12 15.56 2.27
CA VAL A 33 -0.96 14.42 1.35
C VAL A 33 -2.15 14.24 0.39
N ALA A 34 -3.37 14.42 0.88
CA ALA A 34 -4.56 14.33 0.03
C ALA A 34 -4.62 15.44 -1.05
N ALA A 35 -4.13 16.63 -0.77
CA ALA A 35 -4.04 17.71 -1.74
C ALA A 35 -2.89 17.46 -2.74
N GLN A 36 -1.74 16.97 -2.26
CA GLN A 36 -0.62 16.56 -3.12
C GLN A 36 -1.09 15.56 -4.17
N ALA A 37 -1.81 14.52 -3.72
CA ALA A 37 -2.34 13.47 -4.57
C ALA A 37 -3.27 14.04 -5.66
N ASN A 38 -4.29 14.79 -5.25
CA ASN A 38 -5.25 15.37 -6.20
C ASN A 38 -4.58 16.30 -7.25
N ILE A 39 -3.60 17.10 -6.84
CA ILE A 39 -2.90 18.01 -7.76
C ILE A 39 -1.94 17.23 -8.66
N SER A 40 -1.18 16.27 -8.12
CA SER A 40 -0.30 15.40 -8.90
C SER A 40 -1.07 14.64 -9.98
N ALA A 41 -2.19 14.00 -9.62
CA ALA A 41 -3.05 13.30 -10.58
C ALA A 41 -3.59 14.23 -11.68
N ALA A 42 -3.96 15.47 -11.34
CA ALA A 42 -4.43 16.46 -12.31
C ALA A 42 -3.32 16.88 -13.29
N LEU A 43 -2.12 17.20 -12.77
CA LEU A 43 -0.95 17.52 -13.58
C LEU A 43 -0.55 16.35 -14.49
N GLY A 44 -0.57 15.12 -13.95
CA GLY A 44 -0.28 13.91 -14.72
C GLY A 44 -1.26 13.67 -15.87
N ARG A 45 -2.54 13.98 -15.67
CA ARG A 45 -3.58 13.83 -16.70
C ARG A 45 -3.42 14.84 -17.84
N ASP A 46 -2.87 16.00 -17.54
CA ASP A 46 -2.74 17.11 -18.50
C ASP A 46 -1.34 17.14 -19.18
N SER A 47 -0.38 16.32 -18.72
CA SER A 47 0.91 16.12 -19.39
C SER A 47 1.10 14.67 -19.90
N SER A 48 1.31 14.53 -21.20
CA SER A 48 1.47 13.23 -21.87
C SER A 48 2.69 12.41 -21.42
N GLU A 49 3.66 13.04 -20.74
CA GLU A 49 4.82 12.33 -20.18
C GLU A 49 4.42 11.32 -19.10
N TYR A 50 3.32 11.57 -18.38
CA TYR A 50 2.81 10.70 -17.33
C TYR A 50 1.79 9.68 -17.83
N TYR A 51 1.49 9.65 -19.14
CA TYR A 51 0.49 8.75 -19.67
C TYR A 51 0.97 7.30 -19.59
N ALA A 52 0.05 6.40 -19.25
CA ALA A 52 0.27 4.98 -19.37
C ALA A 52 0.38 4.61 -20.86
N ARG A 53 1.51 4.03 -21.24
CA ARG A 53 1.82 3.63 -22.61
C ARG A 53 1.55 2.14 -22.78
N PRO A 54 0.87 1.73 -23.86
CA PRO A 54 0.61 0.33 -24.13
C PRO A 54 1.93 -0.39 -24.43
N VAL A 55 2.07 -1.59 -23.87
CA VAL A 55 3.19 -2.51 -24.10
C VAL A 55 2.64 -3.93 -24.21
N SER A 56 3.48 -4.89 -24.59
CA SER A 56 3.07 -6.30 -24.57
C SER A 56 2.66 -6.72 -23.16
N GLY A 57 1.44 -7.22 -23.02
CA GLY A 57 0.88 -7.70 -21.74
C GLY A 57 0.28 -6.64 -20.82
N GLY A 58 0.21 -5.37 -21.23
CA GLY A 58 -0.47 -4.33 -20.47
C GLY A 58 0.04 -2.91 -20.71
N PHE A 59 0.42 -2.20 -19.65
CA PHE A 59 0.83 -0.79 -19.72
C PHE A 59 2.08 -0.52 -18.90
N GLU A 60 2.81 0.53 -19.28
CA GLU A 60 3.90 1.11 -18.50
C GLU A 60 3.68 2.60 -18.26
N ALA A 61 4.08 3.08 -17.10
CA ALA A 61 4.08 4.50 -16.77
C ALA A 61 5.35 4.85 -16.00
N SER A 62 5.79 6.10 -16.09
CA SER A 62 6.99 6.57 -15.39
C SER A 62 6.77 7.96 -14.82
N SER A 63 7.43 8.23 -13.72
CA SER A 63 7.51 9.52 -13.03
C SER A 63 8.95 9.71 -12.53
N PRO A 64 9.33 10.89 -12.01
CA PRO A 64 10.64 11.07 -11.41
C PRO A 64 10.94 9.99 -10.35
N GLY A 65 12.01 9.23 -10.56
CA GLY A 65 12.48 8.18 -9.65
C GLY A 65 11.65 6.89 -9.61
N LEU A 66 10.59 6.74 -10.41
CA LEU A 66 9.70 5.58 -10.35
C LEU A 66 9.23 5.16 -11.74
N ALA A 67 9.28 3.85 -12.00
CA ALA A 67 8.63 3.23 -13.15
C ALA A 67 7.64 2.17 -12.67
N ALA A 68 6.51 2.05 -13.38
CA ALA A 68 5.46 1.10 -13.06
C ALA A 68 5.05 0.31 -14.32
N ARG A 69 4.85 -0.99 -14.15
CA ARG A 69 4.35 -1.91 -15.17
C ARG A 69 3.06 -2.54 -14.67
N PHE A 70 2.03 -2.52 -15.50
CA PHE A 70 0.69 -2.99 -15.18
C PHE A 70 0.38 -4.20 -16.06
N THR A 71 0.07 -5.34 -15.44
CA THR A 71 -0.26 -6.59 -16.13
C THR A 71 -1.49 -7.22 -15.50
N SER A 72 -2.06 -8.28 -16.09
CA SER A 72 -3.17 -9.00 -15.47
C SER A 72 -2.85 -9.58 -14.09
N SER A 73 -1.57 -9.72 -13.74
CA SER A 73 -1.11 -10.24 -12.45
C SER A 73 -1.06 -9.17 -11.35
N GLY A 74 -1.11 -7.88 -11.69
CA GLY A 74 -0.96 -6.76 -10.76
C GLY A 74 -0.06 -5.65 -11.29
N VAL A 75 0.35 -4.75 -10.40
CA VAL A 75 1.34 -3.71 -10.69
C VAL A 75 2.71 -4.11 -10.16
N GLU A 76 3.74 -3.85 -10.95
CA GLU A 76 5.14 -3.92 -10.56
C GLU A 76 5.69 -2.49 -10.59
N VAL A 77 6.40 -2.10 -9.54
CA VAL A 77 6.99 -0.77 -9.36
C VAL A 77 8.48 -0.94 -9.14
N SER A 78 9.28 -0.13 -9.82
CA SER A 78 10.72 -0.08 -9.66
C SER A 78 11.21 1.33 -9.34
N SER A 79 12.15 1.43 -8.41
CA SER A 79 12.85 2.67 -8.04
C SER A 79 14.33 2.36 -7.83
N GLY A 80 15.17 2.76 -8.79
CA GLY A 80 16.57 2.33 -8.82
C GLY A 80 16.65 0.80 -8.98
N SER A 81 17.35 0.12 -8.06
CA SER A 81 17.46 -1.34 -8.02
C SER A 81 16.36 -2.04 -7.21
N ALA A 82 15.45 -1.29 -6.58
CA ALA A 82 14.40 -1.86 -5.76
C ALA A 82 13.19 -2.21 -6.63
N HIS A 83 12.65 -3.42 -6.47
CA HIS A 83 11.43 -3.87 -7.12
C HIS A 83 10.36 -4.22 -6.10
N TRP A 84 9.12 -3.84 -6.38
CA TRP A 84 7.97 -4.15 -5.55
C TRP A 84 6.73 -4.43 -6.39
N GLY A 85 6.06 -5.54 -6.13
CA GLY A 85 4.82 -5.90 -6.80
C GLY A 85 3.63 -5.82 -5.84
N LEU A 86 2.47 -5.48 -6.38
CA LEU A 86 1.21 -5.41 -5.65
C LEU A 86 0.07 -6.00 -6.48
N ALA A 87 -0.72 -6.87 -5.87
CA ALA A 87 -1.90 -7.47 -6.50
C ALA A 87 -3.09 -7.53 -5.54
N LEU A 88 -4.27 -7.08 -5.98
CA LEU A 88 -5.50 -7.27 -5.24
C LEU A 88 -5.90 -8.75 -5.22
N ARG A 89 -6.17 -9.28 -4.02
CA ARG A 89 -6.61 -10.67 -3.82
C ARG A 89 -8.05 -10.80 -3.36
N GLY A 90 -8.56 -9.79 -2.66
CA GLY A 90 -9.96 -9.78 -2.26
C GLY A 90 -10.38 -8.54 -1.49
N TYR A 91 -11.70 -8.41 -1.29
CA TYR A 91 -12.27 -7.33 -0.48
C TYR A 91 -13.55 -7.81 0.22
N GLY A 92 -13.84 -7.22 1.38
CA GLY A 92 -14.97 -7.64 2.21
C GLY A 92 -14.91 -7.01 3.60
N TYR A 93 -15.51 -7.68 4.59
CA TYR A 93 -15.56 -7.16 5.95
C TYR A 93 -14.87 -8.12 6.93
N GLY A 94 -13.91 -7.62 7.70
CA GLY A 94 -13.09 -8.45 8.59
C GLY A 94 -12.35 -9.53 7.79
N ASN A 95 -12.55 -10.81 8.16
CA ASN A 95 -11.98 -11.97 7.46
C ASN A 95 -12.91 -12.56 6.39
N ALA A 96 -14.13 -12.03 6.23
CA ALA A 96 -15.08 -12.49 5.22
C ALA A 96 -14.83 -11.75 3.91
N LEU A 97 -13.94 -12.30 3.09
CA LEU A 97 -13.47 -11.68 1.85
C LEU A 97 -14.00 -12.38 0.60
N TRP A 98 -14.38 -11.59 -0.40
CA TRP A 98 -14.61 -12.07 -1.75
C TRP A 98 -13.29 -12.03 -2.51
N GLY A 99 -12.88 -13.19 -3.03
CA GLY A 99 -11.71 -13.27 -3.90
C GLY A 99 -11.94 -12.51 -5.22
N VAL A 100 -10.91 -11.85 -5.73
CA VAL A 100 -10.95 -11.27 -7.07
C VAL A 100 -10.15 -12.11 -8.05
N ASN A 101 -10.63 -12.21 -9.28
CA ASN A 101 -9.89 -12.83 -10.38
C ASN A 101 -8.93 -11.81 -11.00
N ALA A 102 -7.85 -12.32 -11.60
CA ALA A 102 -6.98 -11.54 -12.47
C ALA A 102 -7.79 -10.96 -13.64
N VAL A 103 -7.56 -9.69 -13.96
CA VAL A 103 -8.23 -8.98 -15.07
C VAL A 103 -7.20 -8.15 -15.82
N ALA A 104 -7.36 -8.03 -17.14
CA ALA A 104 -6.48 -7.16 -17.92
C ALA A 104 -6.68 -5.68 -17.51
N PRO A 105 -5.60 -4.91 -17.34
CA PRO A 105 -5.72 -3.49 -17.05
C PRO A 105 -6.30 -2.73 -18.24
N GLN A 106 -6.93 -1.59 -17.96
CA GLN A 106 -7.38 -0.61 -18.95
C GLN A 106 -6.78 0.74 -18.62
N ALA A 107 -6.29 1.48 -19.62
CA ALA A 107 -5.67 2.78 -19.41
C ALA A 107 -6.39 3.89 -20.16
N THR A 108 -6.39 5.08 -19.56
CA THR A 108 -6.78 6.34 -20.20
C THR A 108 -5.91 7.44 -19.65
N LYS A 109 -5.08 8.05 -20.51
CA LYS A 109 -4.08 9.05 -20.11
C LYS A 109 -3.16 8.50 -19.01
N ASN A 110 -3.06 9.17 -17.87
CA ASN A 110 -2.23 8.77 -16.73
C ASN A 110 -2.91 7.78 -15.77
N ARG A 111 -4.14 7.33 -16.08
CA ARG A 111 -4.93 6.45 -15.21
C ARG A 111 -4.97 5.04 -15.76
N VAL A 112 -4.70 4.06 -14.90
CA VAL A 112 -4.86 2.62 -15.18
C VAL A 112 -5.89 2.04 -14.22
N GLU A 113 -6.79 1.18 -14.69
CA GLU A 113 -7.86 0.55 -13.91
C GLU A 113 -7.89 -0.96 -14.08
N TYR A 114 -8.14 -1.67 -12.97
CA TYR A 114 -8.54 -3.06 -12.92
C TYR A 114 -9.99 -3.15 -12.45
N ARG A 115 -10.84 -3.77 -13.27
CA ARG A 115 -12.30 -3.84 -13.03
C ARG A 115 -12.70 -5.21 -12.51
N HIS A 116 -12.91 -5.31 -11.19
CA HIS A 116 -13.32 -6.53 -10.49
C HIS A 116 -14.82 -6.47 -10.13
N GLY A 117 -15.68 -6.28 -11.13
CA GLY A 117 -17.13 -6.14 -10.93
C GLY A 117 -17.50 -4.83 -10.24
N THR A 118 -17.95 -4.90 -8.99
CA THR A 118 -18.36 -3.71 -8.20
C THR A 118 -17.18 -2.95 -7.58
N MET A 119 -15.99 -3.56 -7.62
CA MET A 119 -14.73 -2.98 -7.20
C MET A 119 -13.92 -2.55 -8.43
N ILE A 120 -13.45 -1.31 -8.42
CA ILE A 120 -12.44 -0.80 -9.35
C ILE A 120 -11.19 -0.46 -8.54
N GLU A 121 -10.11 -1.18 -8.79
CA GLU A 121 -8.77 -0.75 -8.39
C GLU A 121 -8.23 0.18 -9.47
N TRP A 122 -7.64 1.30 -9.06
CA TRP A 122 -7.12 2.28 -9.99
C TRP A 122 -5.78 2.84 -9.53
N TYR A 123 -5.00 3.25 -10.52
CA TYR A 123 -3.72 3.91 -10.34
C TYR A 123 -3.69 5.21 -11.14
N MET A 124 -3.08 6.25 -10.59
CA MET A 124 -2.87 7.53 -11.28
C MET A 124 -1.40 7.93 -11.19
N ASN A 125 -0.76 8.06 -12.34
CA ASN A 125 0.64 8.49 -12.44
C ASN A 125 0.74 10.02 -12.53
N GLY A 126 1.73 10.61 -11.87
CA GLY A 126 1.94 12.06 -11.87
C GLY A 126 3.33 12.47 -11.37
N PRO A 127 3.60 13.77 -11.27
CA PRO A 127 4.91 14.28 -10.86
C PRO A 127 5.33 13.86 -9.46
N MET A 128 4.38 13.50 -8.58
CA MET A 128 4.67 13.01 -7.23
C MET A 128 4.76 11.48 -7.13
N GLY A 129 4.73 10.77 -8.25
CA GLY A 129 4.78 9.31 -8.29
C GLY A 129 3.47 8.67 -8.71
N LEU A 130 3.25 7.47 -8.17
CA LEU A 130 2.07 6.65 -8.45
C LEU A 130 1.10 6.66 -7.26
N GLU A 131 -0.14 7.04 -7.51
CA GLU A 131 -1.22 6.92 -6.55
C GLU A 131 -2.03 5.67 -6.80
N GLN A 132 -2.49 5.02 -5.73
CA GLN A 132 -3.41 3.89 -5.79
C GLN A 132 -4.72 4.25 -5.07
N GLY A 133 -5.82 3.70 -5.55
CA GLY A 133 -7.04 3.68 -4.77
C GLY A 133 -8.07 2.69 -5.28
N PHE A 134 -9.19 2.69 -4.56
CA PHE A 134 -10.29 1.77 -4.81
C PHE A 134 -11.60 2.54 -4.90
N THR A 135 -12.46 2.12 -5.82
CA THR A 135 -13.86 2.55 -5.88
C THR A 135 -14.75 1.34 -5.72
N ILE A 136 -15.59 1.36 -4.67
CA ILE A 136 -16.58 0.32 -4.41
C ILE A 136 -17.96 0.91 -4.66
N SER A 137 -18.65 0.46 -5.71
CA SER A 137 -19.97 0.96 -6.09
C SER A 137 -21.11 0.30 -5.31
N GLN A 138 -20.88 -0.89 -4.75
CA GLN A 138 -21.82 -1.64 -3.93
C GLN A 138 -21.11 -2.26 -2.73
N GLN A 139 -21.74 -2.19 -1.55
CA GLN A 139 -21.18 -2.77 -0.32
C GLN A 139 -20.88 -4.27 -0.50
N PRO A 140 -19.69 -4.75 -0.08
CA PRO A 140 -19.29 -6.15 -0.24
C PRO A 140 -19.95 -7.07 0.80
N GLY A 141 -21.28 -7.09 0.82
CA GLY A 141 -22.08 -7.80 1.82
C GLY A 141 -22.42 -6.96 3.05
N LYS A 142 -22.78 -7.63 4.16
CA LYS A 142 -23.14 -6.98 5.43
C LYS A 142 -21.90 -6.78 6.28
N ALA A 143 -21.71 -5.56 6.79
CA ALA A 143 -20.53 -5.22 7.60
C ALA A 143 -20.49 -5.93 8.95
N ASN A 144 -21.63 -6.17 9.61
CA ASN A 144 -21.72 -6.80 10.94
C ASN A 144 -20.75 -6.19 11.99
N GLY A 145 -20.51 -4.88 11.92
CA GLY A 145 -19.57 -4.17 12.81
C GLY A 145 -18.09 -4.38 12.49
N GLN A 146 -17.75 -5.11 11.44
CA GLN A 146 -16.38 -5.35 11.01
C GLN A 146 -15.88 -4.25 10.06
N PRO A 147 -14.56 -3.94 10.06
CA PRO A 147 -13.99 -2.97 9.14
C PRO A 147 -14.02 -3.48 7.70
N LEU A 148 -14.08 -2.57 6.74
CA LEU A 148 -13.79 -2.88 5.34
C LEU A 148 -12.34 -3.32 5.23
N THR A 149 -12.11 -4.52 4.70
CA THR A 149 -10.80 -5.11 4.48
C THR A 149 -10.54 -5.20 2.98
N ILE A 150 -9.35 -4.77 2.57
CA ILE A 150 -8.81 -4.96 1.21
C ILE A 150 -7.56 -5.80 1.37
N ALA A 151 -7.58 -7.02 0.81
CA ALA A 151 -6.47 -7.94 0.88
C ALA A 151 -5.57 -7.75 -0.35
N LEU A 152 -4.33 -7.35 -0.09
CA LEU A 152 -3.29 -7.13 -1.08
C LEU A 152 -2.18 -8.16 -0.87
N GLU A 153 -1.69 -8.72 -1.96
CA GLU A 153 -0.45 -9.49 -1.97
C GLU A 153 0.69 -8.58 -2.42
N THR A 154 1.80 -8.62 -1.69
CA THR A 154 3.04 -7.91 -2.03
C THR A 154 4.12 -8.89 -2.48
N SER A 155 4.95 -8.49 -3.43
CA SER A 155 6.13 -9.25 -3.89
C SER A 155 7.34 -8.34 -4.11
N GLY A 156 8.52 -8.92 -4.37
CA GLY A 156 9.76 -8.19 -4.62
C GLY A 156 10.64 -8.01 -3.38
N ASP A 157 11.45 -6.96 -3.42
CA ASP A 157 12.57 -6.72 -2.49
C ASP A 157 12.18 -5.81 -1.32
N LEU A 158 10.92 -5.39 -1.25
CA LEU A 158 10.43 -4.45 -0.24
C LEU A 158 9.32 -5.10 0.60
N ALA A 159 9.45 -5.01 1.92
CA ALA A 159 8.39 -5.30 2.87
C ALA A 159 7.56 -4.04 3.10
N ALA A 160 6.25 -4.14 2.86
CA ALA A 160 5.30 -3.08 3.13
C ALA A 160 4.74 -3.23 4.55
N THR A 161 4.76 -2.15 5.32
CA THR A 161 4.06 -2.04 6.61
C THR A 161 2.98 -0.99 6.50
N ALA A 162 1.74 -1.36 6.80
CA ALA A 162 0.66 -0.39 6.93
C ALA A 162 0.95 0.52 8.13
N GLY A 163 0.70 1.83 7.97
CA GLY A 163 0.74 2.76 9.09
C GLY A 163 -0.35 2.44 10.13
N ASP A 164 -0.15 2.95 11.34
CA ASP A 164 -1.13 2.83 12.42
C ASP A 164 -2.47 3.45 12.01
N SER A 165 -3.54 3.07 12.72
CA SER A 165 -4.90 3.60 12.52
C SER A 165 -4.95 5.12 12.69
N GLY A 166 -4.67 5.85 11.62
CA GLY A 166 -4.50 7.31 11.60
C GLY A 166 -3.57 7.79 10.49
N THR A 167 -2.55 7.00 10.13
CA THR A 167 -1.65 7.28 9.01
C THR A 167 -2.18 6.60 7.75
N ARG A 168 -2.71 7.37 6.81
CA ARG A 168 -3.23 6.85 5.52
C ARG A 168 -2.08 6.57 4.53
N GLY A 169 -1.18 5.66 4.90
CA GLY A 169 -0.01 5.32 4.08
C GLY A 169 0.57 3.96 4.41
N MET A 170 1.30 3.41 3.43
CA MET A 170 2.18 2.25 3.63
C MET A 170 3.61 2.75 3.56
N SER A 171 4.45 2.34 4.52
CA SER A 171 5.89 2.53 4.43
C SER A 171 6.55 1.27 3.90
N MET A 172 7.57 1.45 3.08
CA MET A 172 8.33 0.34 2.50
C MET A 172 9.73 0.30 3.12
N ARG A 173 10.19 -0.89 3.44
CA ARG A 173 11.56 -1.15 3.92
C ARG A 173 12.14 -2.30 3.11
N PRO A 174 13.47 -2.40 2.96
CA PRO A 174 14.07 -3.60 2.37
C PRO A 174 13.51 -4.86 3.04
N ALA A 175 13.00 -5.79 2.24
CA ALA A 175 12.61 -7.09 2.73
C ALA A 175 13.87 -7.77 3.26
N CYS A 176 13.80 -8.33 4.47
CA CYS A 176 14.90 -9.13 4.97
C CYS A 176 15.09 -10.30 4.00
N ALA A 177 16.25 -10.36 3.34
CA ALA A 177 16.62 -11.54 2.60
C ALA A 177 16.55 -12.73 3.57
N ARG A 178 15.96 -13.84 3.14
CA ARG A 178 16.20 -15.13 3.80
C ARG A 178 17.67 -15.50 3.52
N SER A 179 18.58 -14.89 4.27
CA SER A 179 19.97 -15.33 4.31
C SER A 179 20.03 -16.63 5.09
N SER A 180 20.48 -17.71 4.45
CA SER A 180 20.79 -18.98 5.12
C SER A 180 22.19 -18.98 5.77
N THR A 181 22.83 -17.82 5.91
CA THR A 181 24.12 -17.69 6.57
C THR A 181 24.04 -16.58 7.59
N ALA A 182 24.22 -16.99 8.85
CA ALA A 182 24.31 -16.12 10.01
C ALA A 182 25.37 -15.05 9.77
N ASP A 183 24.94 -13.81 9.57
CA ASP A 183 25.59 -12.60 10.09
C ASP A 183 24.66 -11.41 9.80
N PHE A 184 24.44 -10.58 10.82
CA PHE A 184 23.39 -9.55 11.00
C PHE A 184 22.07 -10.03 11.64
N PRO A 185 21.94 -9.94 12.97
CA PRO A 185 20.63 -10.03 13.61
C PRO A 185 19.86 -8.74 13.33
N CYS A 186 18.78 -8.83 12.55
CA CYS A 186 17.72 -7.84 12.61
C CYS A 186 17.12 -7.88 14.02
N GLU A 187 17.14 -6.77 14.75
CA GLU A 187 16.42 -6.68 16.01
C GLU A 187 14.93 -6.87 15.76
N HIS A 188 14.37 -7.91 16.38
CA HIS A 188 12.93 -8.13 16.42
C HIS A 188 12.28 -6.97 17.18
N PRO A 189 11.20 -6.34 16.68
CA PRO A 189 10.36 -5.54 17.54
C PRO A 189 9.75 -6.50 18.56
N HIS A 190 10.15 -6.36 19.82
CA HIS A 190 9.54 -7.06 20.93
C HIS A 190 8.02 -6.83 20.87
N ALA A 191 7.28 -7.88 20.56
CA ALA A 191 5.86 -7.94 20.82
C ALA A 191 5.67 -7.81 22.32
N SER A 192 5.13 -6.67 22.77
CA SER A 192 4.61 -6.50 24.12
C SER A 192 3.28 -7.26 24.21
N GLU A 193 3.36 -8.59 24.29
CA GLU A 193 2.24 -9.40 24.74
C GLU A 193 2.00 -9.18 26.23
N GLY A 194 1.06 -8.29 26.53
CA GLY A 194 0.34 -8.35 27.78
C GLY A 194 -0.60 -9.57 27.77
N THR A 195 -0.44 -10.48 28.71
CA THR A 195 -1.55 -11.34 29.16
C THR A 195 -1.41 -11.62 30.66
N ALA A 196 -2.55 -11.54 31.31
CA ALA A 196 -2.77 -11.54 32.74
C ALA A 196 -2.65 -12.92 33.42
N ARG A 197 -2.52 -12.84 34.76
CA ARG A 197 -2.99 -13.81 35.78
C ARG A 197 -2.54 -15.28 35.69
N SER A 198 -1.80 -15.68 36.70
CA SER A 198 -1.96 -17.01 37.31
C SER A 198 -1.86 -16.90 38.83
N GLY A 199 -2.93 -17.27 39.52
CA GLY A 199 -2.94 -17.41 40.97
C GLY A 199 -2.09 -18.59 41.43
N ARG A 200 -1.66 -18.55 42.70
CA ARG A 200 -1.15 -19.72 43.41
C ARG A 200 -1.70 -19.70 44.84
N ARG A 201 -2.57 -20.65 45.15
CA ARG A 201 -3.01 -20.97 46.50
C ARG A 201 -2.01 -21.92 47.18
N HIS A 202 -2.04 -21.83 48.51
CA HIS A 202 -1.63 -22.80 49.54
C HIS A 202 -0.15 -23.05 49.84
N ARG A 203 0.21 -22.77 51.11
CA ARG A 203 0.23 -23.80 52.17
C ARG A 203 0.15 -23.19 53.57
N SER A 204 -0.76 -23.74 54.37
CA SER A 204 -0.91 -23.51 55.80
C SER A 204 0.27 -24.14 56.56
N ARG A 205 0.78 -23.46 57.60
CA ARG A 205 1.67 -24.02 58.63
C ARG A 205 0.95 -23.98 59.99
N PRO A 206 1.06 -25.00 60.85
CA PRO A 206 0.38 -25.07 62.14
C PRO A 206 1.19 -24.37 63.26
N PRO A 207 0.60 -24.16 64.46
CA PRO A 207 1.22 -23.38 65.53
C PRO A 207 2.21 -24.22 66.35
N LEU A 208 3.23 -23.56 66.91
CA LEU A 208 4.06 -24.08 67.99
C LEU A 208 3.74 -23.28 69.25
N GLU A 209 3.22 -23.97 70.27
CA GLU A 209 3.17 -23.50 71.65
C GLU A 209 4.57 -23.50 72.27
N ARG A 210 4.91 -22.41 72.95
CA ARG A 210 5.31 -22.37 74.37
C ARG A 210 5.46 -20.93 74.84
#